data_AF-A0A402BND9-F1
#
_entry.id   AF-A0A402BND9-F1
#
_cell.length_a   1.000
_cell.length_b   1.000
_cell.length_c   1.000
_cell.angle_alpha   90.00
_cell.angle_beta   90.00
_cell.angle_gamma   90.00
#
_symmetry.space_group_name_H-M   'P 1'
#
loop_
_entity.id
_entity.type
_entity.pdbx_description
1 polymer ?
#
loop_
_entity_poly.entity_id
_entity_poly.type
_entity_poly.pdbx_seq_one_letter_code
_entity_poly.pdbx_strand_id
1 'polypeptide(L)'
;MTKSKFYGVYGTNAYAVFTSWNRVEQARKYFRKFSVKSFKTFQEAEEFAFDGFCDGIFGVSPFFYGVFPKKLIPNNIIFKKKLLDETAE
;
A
#
# COMPACT_ATOMS: atom_id res chain seq x y z
N MET A 1 4.31 21.60 -17.92
CA MET A 1 4.71 20.50 -17.02
C MET A 1 3.46 19.81 -16.51
N THR A 2 3.21 18.57 -16.93
CA THR A 2 2.17 17.72 -16.34
C THR A 2 2.54 17.48 -14.88
N LYS A 3 1.73 17.98 -13.94
CA LYS A 3 1.92 17.72 -12.50
C LYS A 3 2.07 16.21 -12.32
N SER A 4 3.23 15.75 -11.85
CA SER A 4 3.47 14.34 -11.55
C SER A 4 2.39 13.86 -10.59
N LYS A 5 1.61 12.86 -11.00
CA LYS A 5 0.58 12.26 -10.17
C LYS A 5 1.13 10.96 -9.59
N PHE A 6 1.02 10.80 -8.29
CA PHE A 6 1.30 9.53 -7.61
C PHE A 6 -0.01 8.79 -7.43
N TYR A 7 0.00 7.47 -7.58
CA TYR A 7 -1.17 6.62 -7.48
C TYR A 7 -0.96 5.64 -6.34
N GLY A 8 -1.63 5.87 -5.22
CA GLY A 8 -1.68 4.91 -4.13
C GLY A 8 -2.65 3.80 -4.50
N VAL A 9 -2.17 2.55 -4.45
CA VAL A 9 -2.92 1.35 -4.78
C VAL A 9 -2.85 0.40 -3.60
N TYR A 10 -4.00 -0.12 -3.19
CA TYR A 10 -4.04 -1.17 -2.20
C TYR A 10 -5.08 -2.23 -2.55
N GLY A 11 -4.87 -3.41 -1.99
CA GLY A 11 -5.81 -4.51 -1.96
C GLY A 11 -5.67 -5.24 -0.65
N THR A 12 -6.41 -6.30 -0.42
CA THR A 12 -6.31 -7.09 0.82
C THR A 12 -5.02 -7.92 0.92
N ASN A 13 -4.23 -7.99 -0.16
CA ASN A 13 -3.04 -8.82 -0.26
C ASN A 13 -1.72 -8.05 -0.47
N ALA A 14 -1.77 -6.78 -0.89
CA ALA A 14 -0.61 -5.93 -1.10
C ALA A 14 -1.00 -4.44 -1.18
N TYR A 15 -0.02 -3.55 -1.06
CA TYR A 15 -0.13 -2.13 -1.40
C TYR A 15 1.09 -1.66 -2.21
N ALA A 16 0.94 -0.60 -3.00
CA ALA A 16 2.00 -0.02 -3.82
C ALA A 16 1.69 1.44 -4.19
N VAL A 17 2.74 2.19 -4.54
CA VAL A 17 2.61 3.53 -5.13
C VAL A 17 3.18 3.53 -6.54
N PHE A 18 2.44 4.07 -7.50
CA PHE A 18 2.87 4.18 -8.89
C PHE A 18 2.95 5.64 -9.33
N THR A 19 3.82 5.95 -10.28
CA THR A 19 3.90 7.27 -10.94
C THR A 19 3.25 7.28 -12.33
N SER A 20 2.73 6.13 -12.78
CA SER A 20 2.14 5.93 -14.11
C SER A 20 0.84 5.14 -14.02
N TRP A 21 -0.22 5.65 -14.63
CA TRP A 21 -1.52 4.96 -14.71
C TRP A 21 -1.42 3.63 -15.48
N ASN A 22 -0.63 3.57 -16.56
CA ASN A 22 -0.44 2.33 -17.31
C ASN A 22 0.12 1.21 -16.44
N ARG A 23 1.01 1.54 -15.48
CA ARG A 23 1.52 0.54 -14.52
C ARG A 23 0.45 0.10 -13.52
N VAL A 24 -0.43 1.01 -13.09
CA VAL A 24 -1.58 0.67 -12.23
C VAL A 24 -2.48 -0.34 -12.92
N GLU A 25 -2.82 -0.12 -14.20
CA GLU A 25 -3.69 -1.02 -14.96
C GLU A 25 -3.08 -2.40 -15.15
N GLN A 26 -1.78 -2.47 -15.47
CA GLN A 26 -1.05 -3.74 -15.56
C GLN A 26 -0.99 -4.48 -14.23
N ALA A 27 -0.88 -3.74 -13.12
CA ALA A 27 -0.78 -4.29 -11.78
C ALA A 27 -2.14 -4.75 -11.21
N ARG A 28 -3.25 -4.17 -11.67
CA ARG A 28 -4.62 -4.39 -11.14
C ARG A 28 -4.98 -5.86 -10.94
N LYS A 29 -4.60 -6.74 -11.88
CA LYS A 29 -4.87 -8.18 -11.83
C LYS A 29 -4.22 -8.92 -10.65
N TYR A 30 -3.20 -8.33 -10.03
CA TYR A 30 -2.48 -8.92 -8.90
C TYR A 30 -3.03 -8.48 -7.53
N PHE A 31 -3.93 -7.50 -7.49
CA PHE A 31 -4.55 -6.99 -6.27
C PHE A 31 -5.95 -7.57 -6.07
N ARG A 32 -6.21 -8.11 -4.88
CA ARG A 32 -7.54 -8.54 -4.43
C ARG A 32 -8.25 -7.36 -3.79
N LYS A 33 -9.53 -7.13 -4.13
CA LYS A 33 -10.31 -5.95 -3.70
C LYS A 33 -9.56 -4.64 -3.97
N PHE A 34 -9.19 -4.44 -5.24
CA PHE A 34 -8.39 -3.33 -5.71
C PHE A 34 -9.04 -1.96 -5.44
N SER A 35 -8.28 -1.09 -4.79
CA SER A 35 -8.57 0.31 -4.57
C SER A 35 -7.42 1.18 -5.05
N VAL A 36 -7.74 2.32 -5.66
CA VAL A 36 -6.73 3.26 -6.18
C VAL A 36 -7.18 4.70 -6.03
N LYS A 37 -6.23 5.60 -5.72
CA LYS A 37 -6.44 7.04 -5.72
C LYS A 37 -5.18 7.78 -6.13
N SER A 38 -5.34 8.92 -6.82
CA SER A 38 -4.24 9.78 -7.25
C SER A 38 -3.99 10.94 -6.28
N PHE A 39 -2.72 11.26 -6.06
CA PHE A 39 -2.24 12.29 -5.14
C PHE A 39 -1.16 13.16 -5.78
N LYS A 40 -0.86 14.29 -5.15
CA LYS A 40 0.15 15.24 -5.62
C LYS A 40 1.55 14.87 -5.13
N THR A 41 1.65 14.21 -3.97
CA THR A 41 2.92 13.81 -3.38
C THR A 41 2.98 12.28 -3.22
N PHE A 42 4.21 11.75 -3.21
CA PHE A 42 4.45 10.33 -2.94
C PHE A 42 3.95 9.94 -1.55
N GLN A 43 4.19 10.79 -0.55
CA GLN A 43 3.83 10.54 0.84
C GLN A 43 2.31 10.35 1.01
N GLU A 44 1.49 11.24 0.44
CA GLU A 44 0.02 11.11 0.50
C GLU A 44 -0.46 9.80 -0.16
N ALA A 45 0.18 9.40 -1.26
CA ALA A 45 -0.15 8.16 -1.95
C ALA A 45 0.24 6.91 -1.16
N GLU A 46 1.40 6.96 -0.49
CA GLU A 46 1.89 5.90 0.37
C GLU A 46 0.99 5.72 1.60
N GLU A 47 0.66 6.81 2.29
CA GLU A 47 -0.23 6.81 3.46
C GLU A 47 -1.59 6.21 3.11
N PHE A 48 -2.22 6.66 2.02
CA PHE A 48 -3.49 6.08 1.55
C PHE A 48 -3.41 4.58 1.26
N ALA A 49 -2.35 4.15 0.57
CA ALA A 49 -2.18 2.75 0.19
C ALA A 49 -1.91 1.86 1.41
N PHE A 50 -1.11 2.36 2.34
CA PHE A 50 -0.76 1.68 3.58
C PHE A 50 -1.97 1.58 4.52
N ASP A 51 -2.69 2.67 4.75
CA ASP A 51 -3.86 2.70 5.63
C ASP A 51 -4.95 1.76 5.11
N GLY A 52 -5.26 1.83 3.80
CA GLY A 52 -6.27 0.95 3.19
C GLY A 52 -5.88 -0.53 3.21
N PHE A 53 -4.58 -0.84 3.13
CA PHE A 53 -4.07 -2.20 3.27
C PHE A 53 -4.18 -2.70 4.72
N CYS A 54 -3.79 -1.86 5.69
CA CYS A 54 -3.91 -2.18 7.11
C CYS A 54 -5.37 -2.38 7.54
N ASP A 55 -6.28 -1.49 7.11
CA ASP A 55 -7.74 -1.64 7.29
C ASP A 55 -8.23 -2.99 6.75
N GLY A 56 -7.77 -3.36 5.55
CA GLY A 56 -8.16 -4.58 4.87
C GLY A 56 -7.60 -5.87 5.49
N ILE A 57 -6.47 -5.80 6.19
CA ILE A 57 -5.83 -6.96 6.85
C ILE A 57 -6.31 -7.13 8.29
N PHE A 58 -6.34 -6.05 9.06
CA PHE A 58 -6.61 -6.12 10.49
C PHE A 58 -8.07 -5.83 10.82
N GLY A 59 -8.87 -5.34 9.86
CA GLY A 59 -10.25 -4.88 10.13
C GLY A 59 -10.28 -3.64 11.04
N VAL A 60 -9.12 -3.03 11.29
CA VAL A 60 -8.93 -1.86 12.13
C VAL A 60 -7.90 -0.95 11.51
N SER A 61 -8.22 0.35 11.53
CA SER A 61 -7.30 1.39 11.14
C SER A 61 -6.12 1.45 12.09
N PRO A 62 -4.86 1.38 11.60
CA PRO A 62 -3.68 1.48 12.43
C PRO A 62 -3.58 2.84 13.15
N PHE A 63 -4.34 3.84 12.68
CA PHE A 63 -4.50 5.14 13.35
C PHE A 63 -5.10 5.04 14.75
N PHE A 64 -5.87 3.98 15.06
CA PHE A 64 -6.54 3.81 16.36
C PHE A 64 -5.74 3.03 17.41
N TYR A 65 -4.71 2.27 17.03
CA TYR A 65 -4.02 1.34 17.96
C TYR A 65 -2.52 1.55 18.14
N GLY A 66 -1.90 2.54 17.48
CA GLY A 66 -0.47 2.84 17.72
C GLY A 66 0.49 1.70 17.33
N VAL A 67 0.00 0.64 16.69
CA VAL A 67 0.80 -0.48 16.18
C VAL A 67 1.18 -0.18 14.74
N PHE A 68 2.21 0.65 14.55
CA PHE A 68 2.82 0.84 13.25
C PHE A 68 3.72 -0.37 12.96
N PRO A 69 3.46 -1.22 11.95
CA PRO A 69 4.50 -2.08 11.41
C PRO A 69 5.66 -1.18 10.96
N LYS A 70 6.88 -1.50 11.38
CA LYS A 70 8.09 -0.70 11.09
C LYS A 70 8.11 -0.34 9.60
N LYS A 71 8.16 0.96 9.31
CA LYS A 71 8.25 1.50 7.95
C LYS A 71 9.60 1.06 7.36
N LEU A 72 9.58 -0.03 6.59
CA LEU A 72 10.77 -0.51 5.89
C LEU A 72 11.07 0.43 4.72
N ILE A 73 12.32 0.88 4.66
CA ILE A 73 12.90 1.85 3.72
C ILE A 73 12.48 1.52 2.25
N PRO A 74 12.12 2.52 1.43
CA PRO A 74 11.27 2.33 0.27
C PRO A 74 12.02 1.66 -0.89
N ASN A 75 11.60 0.43 -1.23
CA ASN A 75 11.53 -0.06 -2.62
C ASN A 75 11.01 -1.50 -2.79
N ASN A 76 10.59 -2.20 -1.74
CA ASN A 76 10.21 -3.61 -1.88
C ASN A 76 8.74 -3.85 -1.57
N ILE A 77 8.04 -4.35 -2.59
CA ILE A 77 6.68 -4.90 -2.49
C ILE A 77 6.64 -5.86 -1.29
N ILE A 78 5.86 -5.52 -0.26
CA ILE A 78 5.70 -6.38 0.93
C ILE A 78 4.60 -7.40 0.64
N PHE A 79 4.98 -8.67 0.51
CA PHE A 79 4.04 -9.79 0.41
C PHE A 79 3.75 -10.37 1.79
N LYS A 80 2.46 -10.69 2.05
CA LYS A 80 1.92 -11.25 3.30
C LYS A 80 2.70 -12.44 3.89
N LYS A 81 3.45 -13.20 3.09
CA LYS A 81 4.11 -14.43 3.55
C LYS A 81 5.31 -14.18 4.49
N LYS A 82 5.91 -12.98 4.51
CA LYS A 82 7.11 -12.72 5.33
C LYS A 82 6.82 -12.20 6.75
N LEU A 83 5.58 -11.79 7.05
CA LEU A 83 5.20 -11.25 8.36
C LEU A 83 4.89 -12.31 9.42
N LEU A 84 4.63 -13.57 9.03
CA LEU A 84 4.29 -14.65 9.96
C LEU A 84 5.50 -15.42 10.50
N ASP A 85 6.63 -15.42 9.78
CA ASP A 85 7.85 -16.13 10.20
C ASP A 85 8.69 -15.31 11.20
N GLU A 86 8.51 -13.99 11.30
CA GLU A 86 9.26 -13.12 12.22
C GLU A 86 8.61 -12.98 13.62
N THR A 87 7.45 -13.60 13.85
CA THR A 87 6.76 -13.63 15.15
C THR A 87 6.74 -15.02 15.79
N ALA A 88 7.48 -15.97 15.22
CA ALA A 88 7.59 -17.35 15.71
C ALA A 88 9.02 -17.64 16.21
N GLU A 89 9.52 -16.81 17.14
CA GLU A 89 10.60 -17.15 18.08
C GLU A 89 10.26 -16.61 19.47
#